data_AF-E6SBA6-F1
#
_entry.id   AF-E6SBA6-F1
#
_cell.length_a   1.000
_cell.length_b   1.000
_cell.length_c   1.000
_cell.angle_alpha   90.00
_cell.angle_beta   90.00
_cell.angle_gamma   90.00
#
_symmetry.space_group_name_H-M   'P 1'
#
loop_
_entity.id
_entity.type
_entity.pdbx_description
1 polymer ?
#
loop_
_entity_poly.entity_id
_entity_poly.type
_entity_poly.pdbx_seq_one_letter_code
_entity_poly.pdbx_strand_id
1 'polypeptide(L)'
;MEHETSVLVICEHELLGEGLAARLQMMGVQALVAAAHNDHAVVLALRAHPDVVVIETPDPACLDRVMTLSPSSRIVDATRSIGRGFPTETMRFDAILEALPVNQRPEALA
;
A
#
# COMPACT_ATOMS: atom_id res chain seq x y z
N MET A 1 16.85 17.55 1.21
CA MET A 1 16.15 17.05 0.00
C MET A 1 14.99 16.25 0.52
N GLU A 2 13.76 16.69 0.28
CA GLU A 2 12.58 15.91 0.69
C GLU A 2 12.52 14.68 -0.22
N HIS A 3 12.57 13.48 0.39
CA HIS A 3 12.34 12.24 -0.34
C HIS A 3 10.83 12.11 -0.54
N GLU A 4 10.39 12.04 -1.78
CA GLU A 4 8.98 11.85 -2.10
C GLU A 4 8.62 10.39 -1.77
N THR A 5 7.77 10.17 -0.77
CA THR A 5 7.42 8.82 -0.30
C THR A 5 6.82 8.00 -1.45
N SER A 6 7.36 6.79 -1.60
CA SER A 6 6.95 5.80 -2.59
C SER A 6 6.10 4.71 -1.93
N VAL A 7 4.94 4.43 -2.53
CA VAL A 7 3.98 3.42 -2.07
C VAL A 7 3.78 2.40 -3.16
N LEU A 8 3.97 1.13 -2.83
CA LEU A 8 3.56 0.01 -3.66
C LEU A 8 2.26 -0.58 -3.10
N VAL A 9 1.24 -0.71 -3.95
CA VAL A 9 -0.01 -1.40 -3.63
C VAL A 9 0.00 -2.74 -4.33
N ILE A 10 0.10 -3.83 -3.58
CA ILE A 10 -0.06 -5.20 -4.08
C ILE A 10 -1.53 -5.58 -3.87
N CYS A 11 -2.29 -5.70 -4.95
CA CYS A 11 -3.75 -5.80 -4.88
C CYS A 11 -4.27 -7.01 -5.65
N GLU A 12 -5.20 -7.77 -5.07
CA GLU A 12 -5.97 -8.77 -5.79
C GLU A 12 -7.09 -8.09 -6.60
N HIS A 13 -7.70 -7.05 -6.03
CA HIS A 13 -8.80 -6.32 -6.65
C HIS A 13 -8.29 -5.06 -7.40
N GLU A 14 -8.26 -5.12 -8.74
CA GLU A 14 -7.72 -4.06 -9.61
C GLU A 14 -8.32 -2.67 -9.31
N LEU A 15 -9.65 -2.54 -9.27
CA LEU A 15 -10.32 -1.26 -9.00
C LEU A 15 -10.01 -0.69 -7.62
N LEU A 16 -9.78 -1.55 -6.61
CA LEU A 16 -9.43 -1.11 -5.27
C LEU A 16 -8.01 -0.57 -5.24
N GLY A 17 -7.08 -1.29 -5.88
CA GLY A 17 -5.68 -0.88 -6.01
C GLY A 17 -5.53 0.44 -6.76
N GLU A 18 -6.22 0.58 -7.89
CA GLU A 18 -6.25 1.81 -8.68
C GLU A 18 -6.84 2.98 -7.91
N GLY A 19 -7.98 2.78 -7.23
CA GLY A 19 -8.63 3.81 -6.42
C GLY A 19 -7.73 4.29 -5.28
N LEU A 20 -7.02 3.36 -4.63
CA LEU A 20 -6.05 3.68 -3.59
C LEU A 20 -4.86 4.46 -4.14
N ALA A 21 -4.26 4.00 -5.23
CA ALA A 21 -3.12 4.68 -5.86
C ALA A 21 -3.50 6.08 -6.36
N ALA A 22 -4.64 6.24 -7.01
CA ALA A 22 -5.14 7.54 -7.45
C ALA A 22 -5.35 8.49 -6.27
N ARG A 23 -5.88 7.99 -5.14
CA ARG A 23 -6.05 8.79 -3.92
C ARG A 23 -4.72 9.24 -3.33
N LEU A 24 -3.72 8.37 -3.28
CA LEU A 24 -2.38 8.69 -2.81
C LEU A 24 -1.67 9.71 -3.73
N GLN A 25 -1.80 9.54 -5.04
CA GLN A 25 -1.26 10.47 -6.04
C GLN A 25 -1.89 11.87 -5.94
N MET A 26 -3.20 11.96 -5.69
CA MET A 26 -3.87 13.24 -5.41
C MET A 26 -3.33 13.94 -4.15
N MET A 27 -2.66 13.21 -3.26
CA MET A 27 -2.01 13.74 -2.06
C MET A 27 -0.51 14.03 -2.27
N GLY A 28 0.01 13.90 -3.50
CA GLY A 28 1.42 14.10 -3.81
C GLY A 28 2.32 12.94 -3.39
N VAL A 29 1.78 11.73 -3.25
CA VAL A 29 2.54 10.51 -2.96
C VAL A 29 2.75 9.71 -4.24
N GLN A 30 3.98 9.24 -4.47
CA GLN A 30 4.25 8.35 -5.61
C GLN A 30 3.65 6.97 -5.30
N ALA A 31 2.60 6.58 -6.02
CA ALA A 31 1.96 5.28 -5.84
C ALA A 31 2.00 4.44 -7.11
N LEU A 32 2.37 3.17 -6.97
CA LEU A 32 2.32 2.15 -8.01
C LEU A 32 1.44 0.99 -7.58
N VAL A 33 0.73 0.38 -8.52
CA VAL A 33 -0.10 -0.81 -8.30
C VAL A 33 0.55 -2.00 -8.99
N ALA A 34 0.69 -3.11 -8.26
CA ALA A 34 1.04 -4.40 -8.80
C ALA A 34 -0.09 -5.39 -8.51
N ALA A 35 -0.56 -6.09 -9.55
CA ALA A 35 -1.54 -7.14 -9.35
C ALA A 35 -0.92 -8.30 -8.56
N ALA A 36 -1.58 -8.74 -7.49
CA ALA A 36 -1.06 -9.78 -6.58
C ALA A 36 -0.77 -11.11 -7.30
N HIS A 37 -1.52 -11.42 -8.36
CA HIS A 37 -1.33 -12.61 -9.18
C HIS A 37 -0.19 -12.49 -10.21
N ASN A 38 0.44 -11.32 -10.34
CA ASN A 38 1.56 -11.09 -11.25
C ASN A 38 2.88 -11.04 -10.48
N ASP A 39 3.41 -12.23 -10.18
CA ASP A 39 4.66 -12.39 -9.42
C ASP A 39 5.83 -11.59 -9.98
N HIS A 40 5.94 -11.51 -11.32
CA HIS A 40 7.03 -10.78 -11.95
C HIS A 40 6.94 -9.28 -11.66
N ALA A 41 5.76 -8.68 -11.79
CA ALA A 41 5.53 -7.28 -11.48
C ALA A 41 5.76 -6.98 -9.99
N VAL A 42 5.26 -7.85 -9.10
CA VAL A 42 5.45 -7.72 -7.65
C VAL A 42 6.94 -7.76 -7.27
N VAL A 43 7.70 -8.73 -7.79
CA VAL A 43 9.13 -8.86 -7.51
C VAL A 43 9.91 -7.64 -8.02
N LEU A 44 9.63 -7.17 -9.23
CA LEU A 44 10.28 -5.98 -9.78
C LEU A 44 9.99 -4.74 -8.94
N ALA A 45 8.73 -4.53 -8.54
CA ALA A 45 8.33 -3.39 -7.75
C ALA A 45 8.95 -3.42 -6.34
N LEU A 46 9.00 -4.59 -5.69
CA LEU A 46 9.64 -4.73 -4.37
C LEU A 46 11.14 -4.46 -4.40
N ARG A 47 11.83 -4.84 -5.48
CA ARG A 47 13.26 -4.53 -5.66
C ARG A 47 13.56 -3.05 -5.85
N ALA A 48 12.54 -2.23 -6.13
CA ALA A 48 12.70 -0.77 -6.12
C ALA A 48 12.72 -0.18 -4.71
N HIS A 49 12.55 -1.01 -3.67
CA HIS A 49 12.57 -0.62 -2.26
C HIS A 49 11.58 0.50 -1.92
N PRO A 50 10.27 0.29 -2.13
CA PRO A 50 9.25 1.29 -1.79
C PRO A 50 9.27 1.59 -0.29
N ASP A 51 8.97 2.83 0.10
CA ASP A 51 8.91 3.23 1.51
C ASP A 51 7.77 2.51 2.25
N VAL A 52 6.64 2.32 1.57
CA VAL A 52 5.45 1.64 2.08
C VAL A 52 4.97 0.59 1.10
N VAL A 53 4.62 -0.59 1.61
CA VAL A 53 3.93 -1.64 0.86
C VAL A 53 2.56 -1.88 1.48
N VAL A 54 1.51 -1.65 0.70
CA VAL A 54 0.14 -2.01 1.04
C VAL A 54 -0.16 -3.39 0.43
N ILE A 55 -0.58 -4.33 1.27
CA ILE A 55 -0.91 -5.70 0.87
C ILE A 55 -2.42 -5.86 0.95
N GLU A 56 -3.07 -6.06 -0.19
CA GLU A 56 -4.48 -6.41 -0.30
C GLU A 56 -4.56 -7.73 -1.07
N THR A 57 -4.25 -8.83 -0.40
CA THR A 57 -4.37 -10.18 -0.97
C THR A 57 -4.40 -11.22 0.14
N PRO A 58 -5.25 -12.26 0.06
CA PRO A 58 -5.30 -13.33 1.02
C PRO A 58 -4.09 -14.28 0.93
N ASP A 59 -3.21 -14.11 -0.07
CA ASP A 59 -2.01 -14.94 -0.21
C ASP A 59 -1.00 -14.66 0.93
N PRO A 60 -0.80 -15.61 1.87
CA PRO A 60 0.14 -15.40 2.97
C PRO A 60 1.59 -15.31 2.49
N ALA A 61 1.92 -15.88 1.33
CA ALA A 61 3.28 -15.81 0.77
C ALA A 61 3.64 -14.42 0.25
N CYS A 62 2.65 -13.52 0.09
CA CYS A 62 2.91 -12.14 -0.29
C CYS A 62 3.72 -11.42 0.80
N LEU A 63 3.32 -11.57 2.07
CA LEU A 63 4.02 -10.93 3.20
C LEU A 63 5.48 -11.38 3.30
N ASP A 64 5.73 -12.69 3.16
CA ASP A 64 7.09 -13.25 3.19
C ASP A 64 7.96 -12.68 2.05
N ARG A 65 7.37 -12.49 0.85
CA ARG A 65 8.05 -11.87 -0.28
C ARG A 65 8.41 -10.41 0.01
N VAL A 66 7.50 -9.64 0.61
CA VAL A 66 7.76 -8.26 1.01
C VAL A 66 8.90 -8.20 2.03
N MET A 67 8.83 -9.00 3.09
CA MET A 67 9.88 -9.03 4.13
C MET A 67 11.24 -9.46 3.59
N THR A 68 11.27 -10.34 2.58
CA THR A 68 12.51 -10.82 1.97
C THR A 68 13.11 -9.84 0.97
N LEU A 69 12.29 -9.28 0.07
CA LEU A 69 12.75 -8.47 -1.05
C LEU A 69 12.86 -6.98 -0.72
N SER A 70 12.06 -6.50 0.24
CA SER A 70 12.07 -5.11 0.68
C SER A 70 11.96 -5.00 2.22
N PRO A 71 12.99 -5.48 2.95
CA PRO A 71 12.95 -5.55 4.43
C PRO A 71 12.87 -4.18 5.12
N SER A 72 13.17 -3.09 4.41
CA SER A 72 13.08 -1.72 4.93
C SER A 72 11.71 -1.08 4.74
N SER A 73 10.82 -1.68 3.95
CA SER A 73 9.49 -1.13 3.70
C SER A 73 8.61 -1.22 4.93
N ARG A 74 7.81 -0.19 5.16
CA ARG A 74 6.70 -0.24 6.12
C ARG A 74 5.56 -1.03 5.49
N ILE A 75 5.02 -2.00 6.24
CA ILE A 75 3.97 -2.89 5.72
C ILE A 75 2.63 -2.45 6.28
N VAL A 76 1.64 -2.31 5.39
CA VAL A 76 0.23 -2.13 5.74
C VAL A 76 -0.55 -3.29 5.17
N ASP A 77 -1.01 -4.18 6.05
CA ASP A 77 -1.90 -5.26 5.68
C ASP A 77 -3.34 -4.74 5.59
N ALA A 78 -3.83 -4.64 4.37
CA ALA A 78 -5.19 -4.24 4.02
C ALA A 78 -6.09 -5.43 3.65
N THR A 79 -5.64 -6.68 3.80
CA THR A 79 -6.36 -7.90 3.39
C THR A 79 -7.71 -8.06 4.08
N ARG A 80 -7.87 -7.51 5.29
CA ARG A 80 -9.13 -7.53 6.06
C ARG A 80 -10.03 -6.32 5.83
N SER A 81 -9.65 -5.44 4.90
CA SER A 81 -10.33 -4.18 4.66
C SER A 81 -11.55 -4.37 3.76
N ILE A 82 -12.74 -4.47 4.34
CA ILE A 82 -13.98 -4.60 3.57
C ILE A 82 -14.54 -3.20 3.22
N GLY A 83 -14.75 -2.94 1.93
CA GLY A 83 -15.45 -1.75 1.42
C GLY A 83 -16.97 -1.80 1.65
N ARG A 84 -17.61 -0.62 1.76
CA ARG A 84 -19.01 -0.41 2.23
C ARG A 84 -20.04 -1.48 1.79
N GLY A 85 -20.72 -2.03 2.80
CA GLY A 85 -21.78 -3.06 2.74
C GLY A 85 -21.77 -3.96 3.98
N PHE A 86 -20.65 -4.02 4.69
CA PHE A 86 -20.45 -4.85 5.87
C PHE A 86 -20.10 -4.00 7.10
N PRO A 87 -20.68 -4.30 8.28
CA PRO A 87 -20.27 -3.68 9.52
C PRO A 87 -18.94 -4.28 10.01
N THR A 88 -18.12 -3.43 10.62
CA THR A 88 -16.99 -3.76 11.53
C THR A 88 -15.68 -4.31 10.95
N GLU A 89 -15.14 -3.69 9.90
CA GLU A 89 -13.69 -3.41 9.77
C GLU A 89 -13.50 -2.52 8.52
N THR A 90 -13.76 -1.22 8.70
CA THR A 90 -13.46 -0.20 7.69
C THR A 90 -12.02 -0.39 7.25
N MET A 91 -11.76 -0.42 5.93
CA MET A 91 -10.41 -0.22 5.41
C MET A 91 -9.76 0.91 6.20
N ARG A 92 -8.75 0.61 7.02
CA ARG A 92 -8.06 1.62 7.82
C ARG A 92 -7.15 2.38 6.88
N PHE A 93 -7.74 3.21 6.01
CA PHE A 93 -7.00 4.17 5.21
C PHE A 93 -6.10 5.03 6.12
N ASP A 94 -6.53 5.29 7.35
CA ASP A 94 -5.73 5.89 8.41
C ASP A 94 -4.40 5.16 8.66
N ALA A 95 -4.36 3.83 8.60
CA ALA A 95 -3.11 3.07 8.75
C ALA A 95 -2.14 3.29 7.58
N ILE A 96 -2.66 3.50 6.37
CA ILE A 96 -1.87 3.91 5.21
C ILE A 96 -1.34 5.33 5.42
N LEU A 97 -2.17 6.24 5.95
CA LEU A 97 -1.75 7.61 6.23
C LEU A 97 -0.72 7.71 7.37
N GLU A 98 -0.87 6.91 8.43
CA GLU A 98 0.12 6.77 9.51
C GLU A 98 1.45 6.19 8.99
N ALA A 99 1.40 5.39 7.91
CA ALA A 99 2.57 4.88 7.20
C ALA A 99 3.37 5.95 6.45
N LEU A 100 2.77 7.12 6.18
CA LEU A 100 3.45 8.24 5.52
C LEU A 100 4.25 9.10 6.52
N PRO A 101 5.30 9.79 6.04
CA PRO A 101 5.97 10.85 6.79
C PRO A 101 5.01 11.95 7.26
N VAL A 102 5.29 12.58 8.41
CA VAL A 102 4.40 13.54 9.08
C VAL A 102 4.02 14.73 8.19
N ASN A 103 4.94 15.21 7.35
CA ASN A 103 4.72 16.31 6.41
C ASN A 103 3.82 15.95 5.21
N GLN A 104 3.48 14.66 5.04
CA GLN A 104 2.60 14.16 3.99
C GLN A 104 1.27 13.62 4.55
N ARG A 105 1.02 13.78 5.86
CA ARG A 105 -0.26 13.45 6.47
C ARG A 105 -1.24 14.61 6.27
N PRO A 106 -2.54 14.33 6.00
CA PRO A 106 -3.56 15.37 6.03
C PRO A 106 -3.61 16.03 7.42
N GLU A 107 -3.85 17.34 7.48
CA GLU A 107 -3.92 18.12 8.74
C GLU A 107 -4.92 17.56 9.77
N ALA A 108 -5.87 16.72 9.37
CA ALA A 108 -6.83 16.06 10.26
C ALA A 108 -6.24 14.95 11.15
N LEU A 109 -4.97 14.58 10.96
CA LEU A 109 -4.26 13.53 11.72
C LEU A 109 -3.01 14.05 12.45
N ALA A 110 -2.82 15.38 12.50
CA ALA A 110 -1.70 16.04 13.17
C ALA A 110 -2.05 16.48 14.61
#